data_AF-C0PU71-F1
#
_entry.id   AF-C0PU71-F1
#
_cell.length_a   1.000
_cell.length_b   1.000
_cell.length_c   1.000
_cell.angle_alpha   90.00
_cell.angle_beta   90.00
_cell.angle_gamma   90.00
#
_symmetry.space_group_name_H-M   'P 1'
#
loop_
_entity.id
_entity.type
_entity.pdbx_description
1 polymer ?
#
loop_
_entity_poly.entity_id
_entity_poly.type
_entity_poly.pdbx_seq_one_letter_code
_entity_poly.pdbx_strand_id
1 'polypeptide(L)'
;TMCERYGVLGASKVLAKYELLKVPLIGWTWYFLEIVFCKRKWEEDRDTVFNGLTQLKDYPEFMWFLLYCEGTRFTPKKHEISMEVAESKGLPKLKYHLLPRTKGFTTTLSCLKGTVSAVYDVTLNFRDKKVPTLLGIVSGKKYMADMNITRYPVEEIPEDEKECATWLHKLYQRKDALQEHYEKEGSFPGPAIKPPRRLWTLLNFLFWATLLLTPLLNFACGVFVSGSPVLIVVFLIFCIIASIAVRRLISVSEVNKTGSTYGKMEGKKEN
;
A
#
# COMPACT_ATOMS: atom_id res chain seq x y z
N THR A 1 6.26 9.23 -5.88
CA THR A 1 5.32 8.83 -4.80
C THR A 1 5.41 9.84 -3.67
N MET A 2 4.57 9.75 -2.62
CA MET A 2 4.64 10.68 -1.48
C MET A 2 5.95 10.50 -0.69
N CYS A 3 6.32 9.26 -0.33
CA CYS A 3 7.57 8.95 0.37
C CYS A 3 8.81 9.48 -0.37
N GLU A 4 8.83 9.37 -1.71
CA GLU A 4 9.93 9.90 -2.53
C GLU A 4 10.09 11.42 -2.40
N ARG A 5 8.98 12.16 -2.31
CA ARG A 5 9.02 13.63 -2.19
C ARG A 5 9.60 14.09 -0.85
N TYR A 6 9.56 13.23 0.17
CA TYR A 6 10.10 13.49 1.51
C TYR A 6 11.39 12.70 1.80
N GLY A 7 11.95 12.00 0.81
CA GLY A 7 13.22 11.29 0.97
C GLY A 7 13.18 10.00 1.79
N VAL A 8 11.99 9.51 2.13
CA VAL A 8 11.79 8.33 3.02
C VAL A 8 11.37 7.08 2.25
N LEU A 9 11.58 7.04 0.93
CA LEU A 9 11.17 5.90 0.11
C LEU A 9 11.89 4.60 0.52
N GLY A 10 13.21 4.66 0.72
CA GLY A 10 14.01 3.50 1.15
C GLY A 10 13.71 3.05 2.58
N ALA A 11 13.38 3.99 3.46
CA ALA A 11 13.03 3.75 4.85
C ALA A 11 11.52 3.51 5.08
N SER A 12 10.72 3.34 4.02
CA SER A 12 9.29 3.09 4.18
C SER A 12 9.01 1.62 4.49
N LYS A 13 8.29 1.38 5.58
CA LYS A 13 7.98 0.05 6.11
C LYS A 13 6.47 -0.20 6.08
N VAL A 14 6.09 -1.47 6.04
CA VAL A 14 4.69 -1.91 6.03
C VAL A 14 4.62 -3.32 6.62
N LEU A 15 3.44 -3.75 7.06
CA LEU A 15 3.16 -5.17 7.26
C LEU A 15 2.81 -5.83 5.92
N ALA A 16 3.68 -6.71 5.43
CA ALA A 16 3.50 -7.40 4.15
C ALA A 16 2.96 -8.82 4.35
N LYS A 17 2.31 -9.35 3.32
CA LYS A 17 1.83 -10.73 3.30
C LYS A 17 3.00 -11.70 3.13
N TYR A 18 3.10 -12.75 3.95
CA TYR A 18 4.21 -13.71 3.94
C TYR A 18 4.47 -14.34 2.57
N GLU A 19 3.42 -14.63 1.80
CA GLU A 19 3.58 -15.18 0.45
C GLU A 19 4.31 -14.25 -0.52
N LEU A 20 4.39 -12.94 -0.24
CA LEU A 20 5.16 -11.99 -1.03
C LEU A 20 6.68 -12.19 -0.85
N LEU A 21 7.13 -12.71 0.30
CA LEU A 21 8.54 -13.05 0.52
C LEU A 21 9.05 -14.08 -0.50
N LYS A 22 8.16 -14.94 -0.99
CA LYS A 22 8.47 -15.99 -1.97
C LYS A 22 8.60 -15.47 -3.39
N VAL A 23 8.27 -14.21 -3.66
CA VAL A 23 8.39 -13.59 -4.99
C VAL A 23 9.86 -13.20 -5.21
N PRO A 24 10.57 -13.80 -6.18
CA PRO A 24 11.97 -13.48 -6.43
C PRO A 24 12.15 -11.99 -6.75
N LEU A 25 13.33 -11.46 -6.42
CA LEU A 25 13.69 -10.04 -6.52
C LEU A 25 12.84 -9.15 -5.60
N ILE A 26 11.54 -9.02 -5.83
CA ILE A 26 10.68 -8.07 -5.10
C ILE A 26 10.54 -8.46 -3.63
N GLY A 27 10.20 -9.72 -3.34
CA GLY A 27 10.05 -10.22 -1.98
C GLY A 27 11.36 -10.19 -1.20
N TRP A 28 12.47 -10.50 -1.89
CA TRP A 28 13.81 -10.47 -1.30
C TRP A 28 14.28 -9.05 -1.03
N THR A 29 14.03 -8.11 -1.93
CA THR A 29 14.28 -6.69 -1.68
C THR A 29 13.52 -6.22 -0.45
N TRP A 30 12.24 -6.59 -0.30
CA TRP A 30 11.48 -6.25 0.91
C TRP A 30 12.02 -6.91 2.18
N TYR A 31 12.52 -8.15 2.08
CA TYR A 31 13.22 -8.79 3.18
C TYR A 31 14.48 -8.03 3.60
N PHE A 32 15.33 -7.62 2.64
CA PHE A 32 16.52 -6.82 2.92
C PHE A 32 16.20 -5.39 3.37
N LEU A 33 15.01 -4.88 3.03
CA LEU A 33 14.48 -3.64 3.58
C LEU A 33 13.78 -3.85 4.93
N GLU A 34 13.98 -4.98 5.60
CA GLU A 34 13.44 -5.28 6.94
C GLU A 34 11.92 -5.07 7.04
N ILE A 35 11.19 -5.35 5.96
CA ILE A 35 9.73 -5.36 5.98
C ILE A 35 9.26 -6.57 6.78
N VAL A 36 8.30 -6.35 7.68
CA VAL A 36 7.74 -7.40 8.52
C VAL A 36 6.68 -8.17 7.75
N PHE A 37 6.82 -9.50 7.68
CA PHE A 37 5.92 -10.38 6.94
C PHE A 37 4.96 -11.14 7.88
N CYS A 38 3.67 -11.19 7.52
CA CYS A 38 2.61 -11.86 8.28
C CYS A 38 1.82 -12.85 7.42
N LYS A 39 1.43 -13.99 8.00
CA LYS A 39 0.52 -14.98 7.42
C LYS A 39 -0.96 -14.58 7.54
N ARG A 40 -1.24 -13.49 8.27
CA ARG A 40 -2.58 -12.95 8.60
C ARG A 40 -3.35 -13.80 9.62
N LYS A 41 -2.64 -14.48 10.51
CA LYS A 41 -3.25 -15.17 11.65
C LYS A 41 -2.50 -14.75 12.90
N TRP A 42 -3.17 -13.99 13.76
CA TRP A 42 -2.54 -13.37 14.92
C TRP A 42 -1.79 -14.37 15.79
N GLU A 43 -2.40 -15.53 16.07
CA GLU A 43 -1.80 -16.64 16.82
C GLU A 43 -0.43 -17.09 16.26
N GLU A 44 -0.30 -17.18 14.94
CA GLU A 44 0.94 -17.62 14.28
C GLU A 44 1.95 -16.47 14.09
N ASP A 45 1.43 -15.23 13.94
CA ASP A 45 2.23 -14.07 13.54
C ASP A 45 2.73 -13.25 14.74
N ARG A 46 2.14 -13.42 15.93
CA ARG A 46 2.38 -12.55 17.10
C ARG A 46 3.87 -12.34 17.33
N ASP A 47 4.62 -13.40 17.59
CA ASP A 47 6.03 -13.28 17.94
C ASP A 47 6.87 -12.71 16.80
N THR A 48 6.56 -13.09 15.55
CA THR A 48 7.25 -12.56 14.36
C THR A 48 7.00 -11.06 14.19
N VAL A 49 5.76 -10.61 14.40
CA VAL A 49 5.38 -9.21 14.32
C VAL A 49 6.00 -8.40 15.44
N PHE A 50 5.94 -8.89 16.69
CA PHE A 50 6.57 -8.22 17.83
C PHE A 50 8.08 -8.10 17.66
N ASN A 51 8.76 -9.18 17.26
CA ASN A 51 10.20 -9.17 17.04
C ASN A 51 10.57 -8.23 15.89
N GLY A 52 9.88 -8.33 14.74
CA GLY A 52 10.14 -7.47 13.59
C GLY A 52 9.92 -6.00 13.87
N LEU A 53 8.82 -5.64 14.55
CA LEU A 53 8.56 -4.24 14.95
C LEU A 53 9.57 -3.74 15.99
N THR A 54 10.00 -4.60 16.92
CA THR A 54 11.00 -4.22 17.92
C THR A 54 12.36 -3.97 17.29
N GLN A 55 12.77 -4.78 16.29
CA GLN A 55 14.01 -4.56 15.54
C GLN A 55 14.02 -3.22 14.80
N LEU A 56 12.85 -2.75 14.32
CA LEU A 56 12.75 -1.46 13.66
C LEU A 56 13.02 -0.26 14.59
N LYS A 57 13.10 -0.45 15.92
CA LYS A 57 13.50 0.62 16.84
C LYS A 57 14.93 1.10 16.59
N ASP A 58 15.80 0.18 16.19
CA ASP A 58 17.23 0.43 15.97
C ASP A 58 17.52 0.77 14.49
N TYR A 59 16.49 1.03 13.69
CA TYR A 59 16.66 1.39 12.29
C TYR A 59 17.40 2.74 12.16
N PRO A 60 18.49 2.83 11.38
CA PRO A 60 19.41 3.97 11.42
C PRO A 60 18.86 5.26 10.75
N GLU A 61 17.73 5.17 10.06
CA GLU A 61 17.11 6.28 9.33
C GLU A 61 15.70 6.60 9.83
N PHE A 62 15.23 7.82 9.52
CA PHE A 62 13.83 8.18 9.75
C PHE A 62 12.90 7.33 8.88
N MET A 63 12.13 6.45 9.52
CA MET A 63 11.20 5.56 8.82
C MET A 63 9.76 6.05 8.85
N TRP A 64 9.02 5.71 7.79
CA TRP A 64 7.56 5.81 7.78
C TRP A 64 6.97 4.40 7.78
N PHE A 65 6.13 4.10 8.76
CA PHE A 65 5.45 2.82 8.87
C PHE A 65 3.99 2.95 8.41
N LEU A 66 3.63 2.30 7.30
CA LEU A 66 2.29 2.35 6.73
C LEU A 66 1.38 1.26 7.32
N LEU A 67 0.20 1.66 7.79
CA LEU A 67 -0.84 0.75 8.26
C LEU A 67 -2.17 1.01 7.56
N TYR A 68 -2.81 -0.07 7.11
CA TYR A 68 -4.22 -0.07 6.73
C TYR A 68 -5.02 -0.80 7.79
N CYS A 69 -5.62 -0.05 8.73
CA CYS A 69 -6.30 -0.64 9.88
C CYS A 69 -7.57 -1.43 9.49
N GLU A 70 -8.15 -1.19 8.31
CA GLU A 70 -9.24 -2.01 7.77
C GLU A 70 -8.81 -3.48 7.50
N GLY A 71 -7.51 -3.71 7.28
CA GLY A 71 -6.93 -5.03 7.07
C GLY A 71 -7.27 -5.70 5.73
N THR A 72 -8.08 -5.07 4.89
CA THR A 72 -8.43 -5.55 3.55
C THR A 72 -8.85 -4.38 2.65
N ARG A 73 -8.77 -4.58 1.34
CA ARG A 73 -9.39 -3.70 0.35
C ARG A 73 -10.91 -3.67 0.55
N PHE A 74 -11.49 -2.48 0.40
CA PHE A 74 -12.92 -2.23 0.37
C PHE A 74 -13.58 -2.93 -0.82
N THR A 75 -14.72 -3.58 -0.58
CA THR A 75 -15.65 -4.09 -1.60
C THR A 75 -17.05 -4.03 -1.01
N PRO A 76 -18.13 -3.80 -1.79
CA PRO A 76 -19.49 -3.71 -1.26
C PRO A 76 -19.87 -4.90 -0.36
N LYS A 77 -19.59 -6.13 -0.80
CA LYS A 77 -19.81 -7.34 0.01
C LYS A 77 -19.07 -7.37 1.35
N LYS A 78 -17.84 -6.84 1.40
CA LYS A 78 -17.06 -6.78 2.65
C LYS A 78 -17.53 -5.65 3.55
N HIS A 79 -18.06 -4.58 2.95
CA HIS A 79 -18.66 -3.48 3.67
C HIS A 79 -19.93 -3.93 4.38
N GLU A 80 -20.83 -4.63 3.69
CA GLU A 80 -22.02 -5.26 4.30
C GLU A 80 -21.66 -6.12 5.52
N ILE A 81 -20.75 -7.08 5.35
CA ILE A 81 -20.25 -7.93 6.46
C ILE A 81 -19.64 -7.08 7.58
N SER A 82 -18.87 -6.04 7.24
CA SER A 82 -18.28 -5.15 8.23
C SER A 82 -19.33 -4.36 9.01
N MET A 83 -20.47 -4.05 8.40
CA MET A 83 -21.57 -3.33 9.05
C MET A 83 -22.39 -4.24 9.96
N GLU A 84 -22.59 -5.51 9.59
CA GLU A 84 -23.16 -6.54 10.47
C GLU A 84 -22.30 -6.72 11.73
N VAL A 85 -20.97 -6.78 11.56
CA VAL A 85 -20.02 -6.85 12.70
C VAL A 85 -20.01 -5.58 13.54
N ALA A 86 -20.20 -4.41 12.93
CA ALA A 86 -20.31 -3.16 13.68
C ALA A 86 -21.56 -3.18 14.57
N GLU A 87 -22.71 -3.61 14.03
CA GLU A 87 -23.98 -3.73 14.74
C GLU A 87 -23.91 -4.74 15.90
N SER A 88 -23.35 -5.93 15.67
CA SER A 88 -23.22 -6.94 16.72
C SER A 88 -22.30 -6.51 17.87
N LYS A 89 -21.36 -5.60 17.61
CA LYS A 89 -20.46 -5.01 18.62
C LYS A 89 -20.96 -3.68 19.21
N GLY A 90 -22.15 -3.22 18.81
CA GLY A 90 -22.68 -1.92 19.25
C GLY A 90 -21.84 -0.72 18.77
N LEU A 91 -21.09 -0.87 17.68
CA LEU A 91 -20.27 0.17 17.09
C LEU A 91 -21.03 0.91 15.98
N PRO A 92 -20.80 2.22 15.79
CA PRO A 92 -21.43 2.97 14.71
C PRO A 92 -21.12 2.41 13.32
N LYS A 93 -22.14 2.33 12.47
CA LYS A 93 -22.00 1.95 11.05
C LYS A 93 -21.30 3.07 10.29
N LEU A 94 -20.31 2.70 9.48
CA LEU A 94 -19.54 3.61 8.61
C LEU A 94 -20.03 3.47 7.17
N LYS A 95 -20.15 4.56 6.42
CA LYS A 95 -20.69 4.54 5.05
C LYS A 95 -19.64 4.27 3.99
N TYR A 96 -18.42 4.79 4.16
CA TYR A 96 -17.37 4.76 3.14
C TYR A 96 -16.16 3.89 3.52
N HIS A 97 -16.05 3.49 4.78
CA HIS A 97 -14.93 2.68 5.28
C HIS A 97 -15.40 1.35 5.87
N LEU A 98 -14.50 0.37 5.90
CA LEU A 98 -14.67 -0.80 6.75
C LEU A 98 -14.35 -0.46 8.21
N LEU A 99 -14.88 -1.25 9.14
CA LEU A 99 -14.55 -1.11 10.55
C LEU A 99 -13.04 -1.43 10.76
N PRO A 100 -12.28 -0.57 11.45
CA PRO A 100 -10.87 -0.81 11.68
C PRO A 100 -10.65 -1.99 12.63
N ARG A 101 -9.65 -2.82 12.31
CA ARG A 101 -9.07 -3.82 13.19
C ARG A 101 -8.01 -3.14 14.06
N THR A 102 -8.21 -3.18 15.36
CA THR A 102 -7.42 -2.39 16.32
C THR A 102 -6.08 -3.04 16.67
N LYS A 103 -6.02 -4.37 16.74
CA LYS A 103 -4.84 -5.12 17.24
C LYS A 103 -3.53 -4.78 16.52
N GLY A 104 -3.56 -4.68 15.19
CA GLY A 104 -2.37 -4.34 14.41
C GLY A 104 -1.86 -2.93 14.68
N PHE A 105 -2.79 -1.97 14.84
CA PHE A 105 -2.47 -0.59 15.18
C PHE A 105 -1.91 -0.46 16.61
N THR A 106 -2.62 -1.02 17.60
CA THR A 106 -2.21 -0.95 19.01
C THR A 106 -0.86 -1.62 19.24
N THR A 107 -0.63 -2.79 18.64
CA THR A 107 0.66 -3.49 18.70
C THR A 107 1.76 -2.67 18.07
N THR A 108 1.54 -2.12 16.87
CA THR A 108 2.56 -1.30 16.18
C THR A 108 2.92 -0.06 16.97
N LEU A 109 1.92 0.65 17.50
CA LEU A 109 2.15 1.86 18.29
C LEU A 109 2.90 1.54 19.58
N SER A 110 2.51 0.47 20.29
CA SER A 110 3.20 0.02 21.50
C SER A 110 4.64 -0.39 21.22
N CYS A 111 4.88 -1.17 20.16
CA CYS A 111 6.22 -1.60 19.77
C CYS A 111 7.09 -0.45 19.29
N LEU A 112 6.57 0.54 18.55
CA LEU A 112 7.40 1.61 17.97
C LEU A 112 7.45 2.88 18.84
N LYS A 113 6.81 2.85 20.01
CA LYS A 113 6.84 3.98 20.94
C LYS A 113 8.28 4.31 21.35
N GLY A 114 8.60 5.60 21.34
CA GLY A 114 9.94 6.13 21.56
C GLY A 114 10.79 6.24 20.29
N THR A 115 10.44 5.51 19.22
CA THR A 115 11.08 5.62 17.90
C THR A 115 10.27 6.50 16.95
N VAL A 116 8.95 6.30 16.89
CA VAL A 116 8.06 7.14 16.05
C VAL A 116 7.50 8.31 16.85
N SER A 117 7.51 9.51 16.26
CA SER A 117 7.08 10.75 16.94
C SER A 117 5.61 11.14 16.68
N ALA A 118 4.99 10.59 15.64
CA ALA A 118 3.61 10.92 15.29
C ALA A 118 2.92 9.85 14.45
N VAL A 119 1.61 9.79 14.56
CA VAL A 119 0.71 9.08 13.63
C VAL A 119 0.13 10.09 12.66
N TYR A 120 0.30 9.83 11.36
CA TYR A 120 -0.30 10.62 10.30
C TYR A 120 -1.56 9.92 9.81
N ASP A 121 -2.71 10.54 10.06
CA ASP A 121 -3.97 10.15 9.48
C ASP A 121 -4.05 10.69 8.04
N VAL A 122 -4.09 9.77 7.06
CA VAL A 122 -4.11 10.11 5.64
C VAL A 122 -5.40 9.58 5.00
N THR A 123 -6.11 10.47 4.30
CA THR A 123 -7.26 10.12 3.45
C THR A 123 -6.97 10.60 2.03
N LEU A 124 -7.10 9.71 1.05
CA LEU A 124 -6.74 9.94 -0.34
C LEU A 124 -7.95 9.74 -1.24
N ASN A 125 -8.28 10.74 -2.05
CA ASN A 125 -9.31 10.62 -3.09
C ASN A 125 -8.74 10.95 -4.46
N PHE A 126 -9.11 10.14 -5.45
CA PHE A 126 -8.79 10.43 -6.85
C PHE A 126 -9.92 11.24 -7.47
N ARG A 127 -9.54 12.36 -8.09
CA ARG A 127 -10.48 13.22 -8.82
C ARG A 127 -11.16 12.45 -9.94
N ASP A 128 -12.37 12.86 -10.27
CA ASP A 128 -13.25 12.24 -11.27
C ASP A 128 -13.56 10.75 -10.97
N LYS A 129 -13.39 10.30 -9.71
CA LYS A 129 -13.57 8.90 -9.29
C LYS A 129 -12.73 7.91 -10.11
N LYS A 130 -11.60 8.36 -10.65
CA LYS A 130 -10.68 7.52 -11.44
C LYS A 130 -9.89 6.61 -10.51
N VAL A 131 -10.16 5.31 -10.58
CA VAL A 131 -9.35 4.31 -9.86
C VAL A 131 -8.05 4.06 -10.63
N PRO A 132 -6.87 4.33 -10.03
CA PRO A 132 -5.61 4.02 -10.68
C PRO A 132 -5.42 2.52 -10.83
N THR A 133 -4.97 2.10 -12.00
CA THR A 133 -4.52 0.72 -12.25
C THR A 133 -3.04 0.72 -12.57
N LEU A 134 -2.32 -0.37 -12.23
CA LEU A 134 -0.90 -0.48 -12.57
C LEU A 134 -0.69 -0.34 -14.09
N LEU A 135 -1.54 -0.97 -14.89
CA LEU A 135 -1.48 -0.83 -16.36
C LEU A 135 -1.70 0.62 -16.79
N GLY A 136 -2.67 1.32 -16.19
CA GLY A 136 -2.92 2.73 -16.47
C GLY A 136 -1.70 3.59 -16.17
N ILE A 137 -1.06 3.38 -15.01
CA ILE A 137 0.15 4.10 -14.62
C ILE A 137 1.30 3.82 -15.59
N VAL A 138 1.55 2.54 -15.92
CA VAL A 138 2.61 2.13 -16.86
C VAL A 138 2.35 2.66 -18.27
N SER A 139 1.09 2.78 -18.69
CA SER A 139 0.69 3.39 -19.96
C SER A 139 0.70 4.92 -19.96
N GLY A 140 1.18 5.57 -18.88
CA GLY A 140 1.26 7.02 -18.80
C GLY A 140 -0.08 7.73 -18.55
N LYS A 141 -1.13 7.01 -18.13
CA LYS A 141 -2.40 7.66 -17.73
C LYS A 141 -2.16 8.54 -16.52
N LYS A 142 -2.59 9.79 -16.62
CA LYS A 142 -2.49 10.77 -15.54
C LYS A 142 -3.63 10.58 -14.53
N TYR A 143 -3.26 10.46 -13.27
CA TYR A 143 -4.20 10.44 -12.14
C TYR A 143 -3.93 11.65 -11.26
N MET A 144 -5.00 12.32 -10.83
CA MET A 144 -4.92 13.45 -9.90
C MET A 144 -5.58 13.01 -8.61
N ALA A 145 -4.83 13.10 -7.51
CA ALA A 145 -5.32 12.72 -6.20
C ALA A 145 -5.20 13.91 -5.25
N ASP A 146 -6.24 14.12 -4.46
CA ASP A 146 -6.23 15.00 -3.31
C ASP A 146 -5.97 14.14 -2.08
N MET A 147 -5.17 14.65 -1.16
CA MET A 147 -4.78 13.94 0.06
C MET A 147 -4.99 14.89 1.24
N ASN A 148 -5.85 14.49 2.18
CA ASN A 148 -5.94 15.13 3.48
C ASN A 148 -5.00 14.43 4.45
N ILE A 149 -4.21 15.20 5.19
CA ILE A 149 -3.24 14.69 6.16
C ILE A 149 -3.46 15.41 7.49
N THR A 150 -3.72 14.64 8.54
CA THR A 150 -3.79 15.15 9.92
C THR A 150 -2.72 14.47 10.76
N ARG A 151 -1.92 15.25 11.49
CA ARG A 151 -0.85 14.73 12.35
C ARG A 151 -1.33 14.64 13.80
N TYR A 152 -1.11 13.49 14.44
CA TYR A 152 -1.32 13.25 15.86
C TYR A 152 0.03 12.91 16.50
N PRO A 153 0.56 13.72 17.43
CA PRO A 153 1.68 13.31 18.28
C PRO A 153 1.37 11.98 18.98
N VAL A 154 2.38 11.11 19.13
CA VAL A 154 2.17 9.79 19.77
C VAL A 154 1.77 9.95 21.23
N GLU A 155 2.21 11.03 21.86
CA GLU A 155 1.92 11.38 23.26
C GLU A 155 0.44 11.70 23.49
N GLU A 156 -0.30 12.09 22.45
CA GLU A 156 -1.76 12.35 22.53
C GLU A 156 -2.61 11.08 22.33
N ILE A 157 -1.99 9.95 21.98
CA ILE A 157 -2.70 8.70 21.73
C ILE A 157 -2.65 7.83 23.00
N PRO A 158 -3.80 7.34 23.50
CA PRO A 158 -3.84 6.54 24.72
C PRO A 158 -2.94 5.29 24.63
N GLU A 159 -2.29 4.96 25.74
CA GLU A 159 -1.42 3.78 25.83
C GLU A 159 -2.19 2.48 26.06
N ASP A 160 -3.29 2.56 26.81
CA ASP A 160 -4.13 1.41 27.09
C ASP A 160 -4.73 0.86 25.79
N GLU A 161 -4.70 -0.46 25.64
CA GLU A 161 -5.11 -1.12 24.40
C GLU A 161 -6.59 -0.82 24.07
N LYS A 162 -7.46 -0.76 25.08
CA LYS A 162 -8.90 -0.50 24.88
C LYS A 162 -9.14 0.96 24.54
N GLU A 163 -8.50 1.88 25.25
CA GLU A 163 -8.62 3.31 24.96
C GLU A 163 -8.07 3.67 23.58
N CYS A 164 -6.92 3.09 23.20
CA CYS A 164 -6.33 3.25 21.88
C CYS A 164 -7.23 2.67 20.78
N ALA A 165 -7.90 1.54 21.05
CA ALA A 165 -8.90 0.97 20.15
C ALA A 165 -10.10 1.91 19.96
N THR A 166 -10.62 2.49 21.06
CA THR A 166 -11.69 3.49 21.00
C THR A 166 -11.27 4.75 20.24
N TRP A 167 -10.04 5.22 20.45
CA TRP A 167 -9.46 6.34 19.71
C TRP A 167 -9.44 6.06 18.20
N LEU A 168 -9.02 4.86 17.79
CA LEU A 168 -8.99 4.45 16.39
C LEU A 168 -10.39 4.37 15.77
N HIS A 169 -11.37 3.85 16.51
CA HIS A 169 -12.77 3.86 16.04
C HIS A 169 -13.30 5.28 15.83
N LYS A 170 -13.02 6.20 16.77
CA LYS A 170 -13.39 7.63 16.61
C LYS A 170 -12.64 8.30 15.46
N LEU A 171 -11.39 7.92 15.19
CA LEU A 171 -10.64 8.39 14.03
C LEU A 171 -11.34 7.96 12.73
N TYR A 172 -11.76 6.70 12.63
CA TYR A 172 -12.46 6.19 11.45
C TYR A 172 -13.84 6.82 11.24
N GLN A 173 -14.57 7.18 12.30
CA GLN A 173 -15.80 7.97 12.18
C GLN A 173 -15.53 9.36 11.57
N ARG A 174 -14.45 10.04 12.01
CA ARG A 174 -14.03 11.32 11.44
C ARG A 174 -13.61 11.18 9.98
N LYS A 175 -12.85 10.13 9.63
CA LYS A 175 -12.51 9.81 8.25
C LYS A 175 -13.76 9.60 7.37
N ASP A 176 -14.78 8.93 7.91
CA ASP A 176 -16.02 8.66 7.19
C ASP A 176 -16.80 9.96 6.90
N ALA A 177 -16.91 10.84 7.88
CA ALA A 177 -17.49 12.18 7.70
C ALA A 177 -16.69 13.04 6.71
N LEU A 178 -15.36 12.97 6.77
CA LEU A 178 -14.47 13.66 5.83
C LEU A 178 -14.67 13.15 4.39
N GLN A 179 -14.88 11.84 4.23
CA GLN A 179 -15.17 11.24 2.93
C GLN A 179 -16.55 11.67 2.41
N GLU A 180 -17.55 11.76 3.29
CA GLU A 180 -18.85 12.30 2.93
C GLU A 180 -18.76 13.75 2.45
N HIS A 181 -17.98 14.58 3.15
CA HIS A 181 -17.72 15.96 2.74
C HIS A 181 -17.06 16.02 1.36
N TYR A 182 -16.03 15.22 1.11
CA TYR A 182 -15.38 15.18 -0.21
C TYR A 182 -16.33 14.74 -1.31
N GLU A 183 -17.24 13.80 -1.04
CA GLU A 183 -18.25 13.36 -2.01
C GLU A 183 -19.28 14.47 -2.35
N LYS A 184 -19.55 15.38 -1.41
CA LYS A 184 -20.46 16.53 -1.59
C LYS A 184 -19.77 17.73 -2.26
N GLU A 185 -18.60 18.12 -1.77
CA GLU A 185 -17.91 19.36 -2.17
C GLU A 185 -16.85 19.14 -3.26
N GLY A 186 -16.43 17.89 -3.50
CA GLY A 186 -15.37 17.56 -4.47
C GLY A 186 -13.95 17.97 -4.05
N SER A 187 -13.75 18.40 -2.81
CA SER A 187 -12.46 18.78 -2.25
C SER A 187 -12.38 18.53 -0.75
N PHE A 188 -11.16 18.49 -0.20
CA PHE A 188 -10.95 18.41 1.25
C PHE A 188 -10.92 19.81 1.87
N PRO A 189 -11.36 19.96 3.13
CA PRO A 189 -11.28 21.23 3.84
C PRO A 189 -9.83 21.60 4.14
N GLY A 190 -9.55 22.91 4.21
CA GLY A 190 -8.25 23.45 4.62
C GLY A 190 -7.33 23.85 3.46
N PRO A 191 -6.11 24.31 3.77
CA PRO A 191 -5.18 24.83 2.78
C PRO A 191 -4.59 23.73 1.91
N ALA A 192 -4.56 23.95 0.59
CA ALA A 192 -3.96 23.03 -0.36
C ALA A 192 -2.47 23.29 -0.53
N ILE A 193 -1.64 22.27 -0.30
CA ILE A 193 -0.19 22.33 -0.52
C ILE A 193 0.19 21.38 -1.63
N LYS A 194 0.99 21.85 -2.60
CA LYS A 194 1.59 21.02 -3.64
C LYS A 194 3.06 20.77 -3.28
N PRO A 195 3.43 19.56 -2.83
CA PRO A 195 4.83 19.28 -2.54
C PRO A 195 5.68 19.44 -3.81
N PRO A 196 6.93 19.93 -3.70
CA PRO A 196 7.82 20.09 -4.84
C PRO A 196 8.17 18.73 -5.45
N ARG A 197 8.61 18.75 -6.72
CA ARG A 197 9.16 17.57 -7.39
C ARG A 197 10.67 17.54 -7.17
N ARG A 198 11.24 16.36 -6.95
CA ARG A 198 12.68 16.17 -6.79
C ARG A 198 13.30 15.81 -8.14
N LEU A 199 14.32 16.55 -8.56
CA LEU A 199 15.02 16.30 -9.82
C LEU A 199 15.82 15.00 -9.80
N TRP A 200 16.34 14.62 -8.63
CA TRP A 200 17.12 13.40 -8.40
C TRP A 200 16.40 12.14 -8.87
N THR A 201 15.08 12.07 -8.73
CA THR A 201 14.29 10.92 -9.21
C THR A 201 14.37 10.80 -10.74
N LEU A 202 14.31 11.92 -11.46
CA LEU A 202 14.43 11.93 -12.93
C LEU A 202 15.85 11.56 -13.35
N LEU A 203 16.86 12.13 -12.70
CA LEU A 203 18.26 11.82 -13.01
C LEU A 203 18.59 10.34 -12.76
N ASN A 204 18.15 9.79 -11.62
CA ASN A 204 18.32 8.38 -11.31
C ASN A 204 17.58 7.48 -12.32
N PHE A 205 16.34 7.84 -12.69
CA PHE A 205 15.61 7.12 -13.72
C PHE A 205 16.34 7.15 -15.07
N LEU A 206 16.80 8.31 -15.52
CA LEU A 206 17.54 8.45 -16.78
C LEU A 206 18.83 7.66 -16.75
N PHE A 207 19.59 7.71 -15.64
CA PHE A 207 20.82 6.94 -15.47
C PHE A 207 20.58 5.43 -15.63
N TRP A 208 19.63 4.86 -14.87
CA TRP A 208 19.32 3.44 -14.95
C TRP A 208 18.66 3.05 -16.28
N ALA A 209 17.82 3.91 -16.84
CA ALA A 209 17.23 3.70 -18.16
C ALA A 209 18.31 3.62 -19.23
N THR A 210 19.28 4.54 -19.23
CA THR A 210 20.42 4.49 -20.16
C THR A 210 21.27 3.24 -19.92
N LEU A 211 21.69 3.00 -18.68
CA LEU A 211 22.56 1.86 -18.34
C LEU A 211 21.95 0.50 -18.76
N LEU A 212 20.65 0.33 -18.56
CA LEU A 212 19.96 -0.94 -18.83
C LEU A 212 19.44 -1.03 -20.28
N LEU A 213 18.91 0.06 -20.84
CA LEU A 213 18.34 0.02 -22.19
C LEU A 213 19.40 0.11 -23.28
N THR A 214 20.54 0.79 -23.08
CA THR A 214 21.59 0.88 -24.11
C THR A 214 22.08 -0.50 -24.59
N PRO A 215 22.48 -1.46 -23.74
CA PRO A 215 22.89 -2.78 -24.22
C PRO A 215 21.75 -3.56 -24.87
N LEU A 216 20.52 -3.42 -24.35
CA LEU A 216 19.33 -4.07 -24.91
C LEU A 216 18.98 -3.53 -26.31
N LEU A 217 19.06 -2.22 -26.50
CA LEU A 217 18.83 -1.56 -27.77
C LEU A 217 19.93 -1.91 -28.77
N ASN A 218 21.20 -1.92 -28.33
CA ASN A 218 22.32 -2.36 -29.17
C ASN A 218 22.16 -3.82 -29.61
N PHE A 219 21.75 -4.71 -28.71
CA PHE A 219 21.45 -6.10 -29.04
C PHE A 219 20.29 -6.22 -30.04
N ALA A 220 19.18 -5.52 -29.80
CA ALA A 220 18.04 -5.51 -30.70
C ALA A 220 18.42 -4.98 -32.09
N CYS A 221 19.11 -3.84 -32.16
CA CYS A 221 19.65 -3.31 -33.41
C CYS A 221 20.57 -4.31 -34.10
N GLY A 222 21.45 -4.99 -33.36
CA GLY A 222 22.33 -6.04 -33.89
C GLY A 222 21.55 -7.19 -34.53
N VAL A 223 20.43 -7.63 -33.92
CA VAL A 223 19.55 -8.65 -34.50
C VAL A 223 18.95 -8.18 -35.83
N PHE A 224 18.45 -6.95 -35.92
CA PHE A 224 17.88 -6.43 -37.16
C PHE A 224 18.94 -6.18 -38.25
N VAL A 225 20.12 -5.66 -37.88
CA VAL A 225 21.23 -5.42 -38.80
C VAL A 225 21.84 -6.74 -39.32
N SER A 226 21.73 -7.83 -38.56
CA SER A 226 22.21 -9.15 -39.00
C SER A 226 21.56 -9.64 -40.31
N GLY A 227 20.38 -9.11 -40.67
CA GLY A 227 19.63 -9.51 -41.86
C GLY A 227 19.11 -10.95 -41.83
N SER A 228 19.36 -11.71 -40.76
CA SER A 228 18.93 -13.11 -40.63
C SER A 228 17.44 -13.20 -40.32
N PRO A 229 16.61 -13.76 -41.22
CA PRO A 229 15.17 -13.87 -40.96
C PRO A 229 14.86 -14.71 -39.73
N VAL A 230 15.67 -15.74 -39.46
CA VAL A 230 15.49 -16.63 -38.30
C VAL A 230 15.69 -15.87 -36.98
N LEU A 231 16.78 -15.11 -36.85
CA LEU A 231 17.06 -14.35 -35.62
C LEU A 231 15.99 -13.29 -35.36
N ILE A 232 15.54 -12.60 -36.42
CA ILE A 232 14.48 -11.60 -36.33
C ILE A 232 13.17 -12.24 -35.87
N VAL A 233 12.76 -13.36 -36.48
CA VAL A 233 11.53 -14.08 -36.10
C VAL A 233 11.58 -14.57 -34.66
N VAL A 234 12.70 -15.19 -34.24
CA VAL A 234 12.88 -15.64 -32.85
C VAL A 234 12.81 -14.49 -31.86
N PHE A 235 13.46 -13.35 -32.17
CA PHE A 235 13.43 -12.17 -31.33
C PHE A 235 12.01 -11.57 -31.21
N LEU A 236 11.26 -11.50 -32.33
CA LEU A 236 9.87 -11.03 -32.32
C LEU A 236 8.97 -11.95 -31.50
N ILE A 237 9.09 -13.27 -31.65
CA ILE A 237 8.36 -14.25 -30.84
C ILE A 237 8.67 -14.06 -29.35
N PHE A 238 9.95 -13.90 -29.00
CA PHE A 238 10.37 -13.61 -27.63
C PHE A 238 9.71 -12.33 -27.09
N CYS A 239 9.72 -11.25 -27.86
CA CYS A 239 9.09 -9.98 -27.47
C CYS A 239 7.58 -10.11 -27.26
N ILE A 240 6.90 -10.88 -28.12
CA ILE A 240 5.46 -11.16 -27.99
C ILE A 240 5.20 -11.95 -26.70
N ILE A 241 5.95 -13.02 -26.45
CA ILE A 241 5.81 -13.84 -25.23
C ILE A 241 6.07 -12.99 -23.99
N ALA A 242 7.13 -12.20 -23.97
CA ALA A 242 7.47 -11.30 -22.87
C ALA A 242 6.36 -10.27 -22.62
N SER A 243 5.80 -9.66 -23.68
CA SER A 243 4.67 -8.72 -23.59
C SER A 243 3.42 -9.37 -23.01
N ILE A 244 3.08 -10.59 -23.45
CA ILE A 244 1.95 -11.36 -22.90
C ILE A 244 2.20 -11.70 -21.42
N ALA A 245 3.40 -12.15 -21.06
CA ALA A 245 3.77 -12.47 -19.70
C ALA A 245 3.65 -11.25 -18.77
N VAL A 246 4.18 -10.09 -19.18
CA VAL A 246 4.08 -8.83 -18.44
C VAL A 246 2.61 -8.42 -18.28
N ARG A 247 1.80 -8.47 -19.33
CA ARG A 247 0.36 -8.15 -19.25
C ARG A 247 -0.39 -9.10 -18.32
N ARG A 248 -0.07 -10.40 -18.32
CA ARG A 248 -0.65 -11.37 -17.38
C ARG A 248 -0.24 -11.07 -15.94
N LEU A 249 1.03 -10.81 -15.68
CA LEU A 249 1.52 -10.44 -14.35
C LEU A 249 0.83 -9.17 -13.83
N ILE A 250 0.67 -8.16 -14.69
CA ILE A 250 -0.05 -6.93 -14.33
C ILE A 250 -1.55 -7.23 -14.10
N SER A 251 -2.21 -8.07 -14.90
CA SER A 251 -3.63 -8.38 -14.67
C SER A 251 -3.87 -9.15 -13.36
N VAL A 252 -2.90 -9.93 -12.88
CA VAL A 252 -2.99 -10.55 -11.55
C VAL A 252 -3.03 -9.49 -10.43
N SER A 253 -2.45 -8.30 -10.64
CA SER A 253 -2.52 -7.21 -9.65
C SER A 253 -3.88 -6.50 -9.59
N GLU A 254 -4.78 -6.73 -10.56
CA GLU A 254 -6.07 -6.04 -10.64
C GLU A 254 -7.03 -6.48 -9.54
N VAL A 255 -7.74 -5.50 -8.98
CA VAL A 255 -8.60 -5.63 -7.78
C VAL A 255 -9.71 -6.65 -7.96
N ASN A 256 -10.30 -6.73 -9.16
CA ASN A 256 -11.46 -7.57 -9.44
C ASN A 256 -11.15 -9.07 -9.46
N LYS A 257 -9.87 -9.47 -9.63
CA LYS A 257 -9.47 -10.89 -9.73
C LYS A 257 -8.84 -11.46 -8.46
N THR A 258 -8.31 -10.62 -7.57
CA THR A 258 -7.53 -11.04 -6.39
C THR A 258 -8.18 -10.70 -5.04
N GLY A 259 -9.51 -10.59 -5.00
CA GLY A 259 -10.24 -10.38 -3.75
C GLY A 259 -9.95 -11.48 -2.73
N SER A 260 -9.26 -11.14 -1.63
CA SER A 260 -8.98 -12.13 -0.58
C SER A 260 -10.26 -12.58 0.11
N THR A 261 -10.38 -13.89 0.37
CA THR A 261 -11.40 -14.53 1.22
C THR A 261 -11.24 -14.25 2.71
N TYR A 262 -10.16 -13.56 3.10
CA TYR A 262 -9.89 -13.18 4.48
C TYR A 262 -11.05 -12.38 5.08
N GLY A 263 -11.54 -12.81 6.25
CA GLY A 263 -12.72 -12.25 6.92
C GLY A 263 -14.08 -12.83 6.52
N LYS A 264 -14.17 -13.75 5.55
CA LYS A 264 -15.46 -14.38 5.15
C LYS A 264 -15.96 -15.49 6.08
N MET A 265 -15.10 -16.06 6.94
CA MET A 265 -15.42 -17.28 7.70
C MET A 265 -15.86 -17.03 9.16
N GLU A 266 -15.70 -15.83 9.69
CA GLU A 266 -16.00 -15.58 11.12
C GLU A 266 -17.48 -15.31 11.41
N GLY A 267 -18.31 -15.04 10.38
CA GLY A 267 -19.77 -14.84 10.54
C GLY A 267 -20.62 -16.12 10.43
N LYS A 268 -20.02 -17.32 10.39
CA LYS A 268 -20.74 -18.59 10.20
C LYS A 268 -20.60 -19.59 11.34
N LYS A 269 -20.02 -19.20 12.47
CA LYS A 269 -20.02 -20.00 13.70
C LYS A 269 -20.82 -19.26 14.76
N GLU A 270 -22.08 -19.68 14.87
CA GLU A 270 -23.01 -19.62 16.02
C GLU A 270 -24.44 -19.45 15.48
N ASN A 271 -25.02 -20.59 15.11
CA ASN A 271 -26.43 -20.92 15.34
C ASN A 271 -26.43 -22.30 16.01
#